data_AF-R6VCI3-F1
#
_entry.id   AF-R6VCI3-F1
#
_cell.length_a   1.000
_cell.length_b   1.000
_cell.length_c   1.000
_cell.angle_alpha   90.00
_cell.angle_beta   90.00
_cell.angle_gamma   90.00
#
_symmetry.space_group_name_H-M   'P 1'
#
loop_
_entity.id
_entity.type
_entity.pdbx_description
1 polymer ?
#
loop_
_entity_poly.entity_id
_entity_poly.type
_entity_poly.pdbx_seq_one_letter_code
_entity_poly.pdbx_strand_id
1 'polypeptide(L)'
;MVYRIIKYIGAYHVAIGGADAIALTAGAGENNFVVRGRIVEGLSALGIKLNEAANTVRGEELLLSTPDSTIPVWVVPTNEELRIARETAAVVEK
;
A
#
# COMPACT_ATOMS: atom_id res chain seq x y z
N MET A 1 -3.15 15.81 -3.50
CA MET A 1 -2.72 14.67 -2.65
C MET A 1 -2.14 13.54 -3.49
N VAL A 2 -2.95 12.84 -4.30
CA VAL A 2 -2.52 11.65 -5.10
C VAL A 2 -1.25 11.88 -5.91
N TYR A 3 -1.15 13.01 -6.64
CA TYR A 3 0.06 13.36 -7.39
C TYR A 3 1.36 13.33 -6.56
N ARG A 4 1.32 13.82 -5.31
CA ARG A 4 2.49 13.79 -4.42
C ARG A 4 2.84 12.36 -4.01
N ILE A 5 1.84 11.52 -3.76
CA ILE A 5 2.03 10.10 -3.42
C ILE A 5 2.75 9.39 -4.57
N ILE A 6 2.24 9.54 -5.80
CA ILE A 6 2.85 8.94 -7.00
C ILE A 6 4.30 9.42 -7.17
N LYS A 7 4.56 10.72 -6.99
CA LYS A 7 5.93 11.27 -7.03
C LYS A 7 6.86 10.63 -6.00
N TYR A 8 6.39 10.45 -4.76
CA TYR A 8 7.19 9.82 -3.71
C TYR A 8 7.46 8.34 -4.00
N ILE A 9 6.44 7.60 -4.45
CA ILE A 9 6.60 6.20 -4.83
C ILE A 9 7.64 6.08 -5.96
N GLY A 10 7.53 6.90 -7.02
CA GLY A 10 8.50 6.89 -8.11
C GLY A 10 9.91 7.27 -7.65
N ALA A 11 10.05 8.30 -6.82
CA ALA A 11 11.34 8.71 -6.27
C ALA A 11 12.00 7.60 -5.45
N TYR A 12 11.24 6.95 -4.55
CA TYR A 12 11.75 5.88 -3.70
C TYR A 12 12.02 4.60 -4.48
N HIS A 13 11.15 4.24 -5.43
CA HIS A 13 11.36 3.10 -6.31
C HIS A 13 12.72 3.19 -7.01
N VAL A 14 13.06 4.35 -7.57
CA VAL A 14 14.37 4.57 -8.19
C VAL A 14 15.49 4.60 -7.15
N ALA A 15 15.30 5.29 -6.02
CA ALA A 15 16.33 5.46 -5.00
C ALA A 15 16.77 4.13 -4.36
N ILE A 16 15.87 3.15 -4.22
CA ILE A 16 16.17 1.85 -3.61
C ILE A 16 16.51 0.74 -4.62
N GLY A 17 16.54 1.06 -5.93
CA GLY A 17 16.86 0.09 -6.99
C GLY A 17 15.68 -0.78 -7.47
N GLY A 18 14.45 -0.38 -7.16
CA GLY A 18 13.23 -1.11 -7.46
C GLY A 18 12.52 -1.59 -6.19
N ALA A 19 11.19 -1.53 -6.21
CA ALA A 19 10.37 -2.03 -5.11
C ALA A 19 9.77 -3.39 -5.49
N ASP A 20 9.86 -4.36 -4.59
CA ASP A 20 9.20 -5.68 -4.76
C ASP A 20 7.70 -5.63 -4.47
N ALA A 21 7.24 -4.65 -3.68
CA ALA A 21 5.84 -4.45 -3.34
C ALA A 21 5.57 -3.01 -2.89
N ILE A 22 4.30 -2.59 -2.93
CA ILE A 22 3.82 -1.32 -2.38
C ILE A 22 2.67 -1.62 -1.41
N ALA A 23 2.75 -1.10 -0.18
CA ALA A 23 1.68 -1.21 0.80
C ALA A 23 0.98 0.14 0.99
N LEU A 24 -0.35 0.15 0.89
CA LEU A 24 -1.22 1.25 1.26
C LEU A 24 -1.85 0.95 2.62
N THR A 25 -1.69 1.86 3.57
CA THR A 25 -2.17 1.72 4.95
C THR A 25 -2.71 3.06 5.45
N ALA A 26 -3.26 3.07 6.65
CA ALA A 26 -3.88 4.19 7.35
C ALA A 26 -5.04 4.85 6.58
N GLY A 27 -5.68 5.83 7.23
CA GLY A 27 -6.85 6.60 6.79
C GLY A 27 -7.22 6.49 5.30
N ALA A 28 -6.55 7.25 4.43
CA ALA A 28 -6.88 7.31 3.00
C ALA A 28 -6.46 6.07 2.19
N GLY A 29 -5.42 5.35 2.62
CA GLY A 29 -4.95 4.12 1.97
C GLY A 29 -5.89 2.94 2.20
N GLU A 30 -6.51 2.86 3.37
CA GLU A 30 -7.41 1.76 3.75
C GLU A 30 -8.86 2.00 3.34
N ASN A 31 -9.32 3.25 3.38
CA ASN A 31 -10.74 3.57 3.38
C ASN A 31 -11.26 4.25 2.11
N ASN A 32 -10.38 4.81 1.28
CA ASN A 32 -10.78 5.63 0.15
C ASN A 32 -10.43 4.94 -1.18
N PHE A 33 -11.38 4.16 -1.70
CA PHE A 33 -11.24 3.44 -2.96
C PHE A 33 -10.95 4.35 -4.16
N VAL A 34 -11.46 5.58 -4.17
CA VAL A 34 -11.18 6.57 -5.23
C VAL A 34 -9.72 7.01 -5.19
N VAL A 35 -9.19 7.25 -3.99
CA VAL A 35 -7.77 7.60 -3.80
C VAL A 35 -6.87 6.42 -4.17
N ARG A 36 -7.18 5.21 -3.71
CA ARG A 36 -6.48 3.97 -4.08
C ARG A 36 -6.42 3.79 -5.59
N GLY A 37 -7.57 3.87 -6.25
CA GLY A 37 -7.66 3.70 -7.72
C GLY A 37 -6.78 4.70 -8.45
N ARG A 38 -6.89 6.00 -8.11
CA ARG A 38 -6.07 7.05 -8.73
C ARG A 38 -4.56 6.90 -8.47
N ILE A 39 -4.17 6.36 -7.30
CA ILE A 39 -2.75 6.04 -7.03
C ILE A 39 -2.28 4.95 -7.98
N VAL A 40 -3.02 3.83 -8.07
CA VAL A 40 -2.63 2.69 -8.92
C VAL A 40 -2.61 3.07 -10.40
N GLU A 41 -3.63 3.78 -10.89
CA GLU A 41 -3.65 4.31 -12.27
C GLU A 41 -2.42 5.17 -12.58
N GLY A 42 -2.05 6.05 -11.65
CA GLY A 42 -0.89 6.91 -11.79
C GLY A 42 0.46 6.19 -11.76
N LEU A 43 0.48 4.93 -11.32
CA LEU A 43 1.66 4.06 -11.31
C LEU A 43 1.69 3.08 -12.50
N SER A 44 0.79 3.22 -13.47
CA SER A 44 0.72 2.36 -14.66
C SER A 44 2.04 2.27 -15.45
N ALA A 45 2.85 3.32 -15.45
CA ALA A 45 4.18 3.33 -16.07
C ALA A 45 5.17 2.33 -15.43
N LEU A 46 4.92 1.88 -14.20
CA LEU A 46 5.67 0.85 -13.50
C LEU A 46 5.09 -0.57 -13.72
N GLY A 47 4.14 -0.73 -14.65
CA GLY A 47 3.51 -2.02 -14.93
C GLY A 47 2.46 -2.45 -13.89
N ILE A 48 1.94 -1.51 -13.09
CA ILE A 48 0.93 -1.78 -12.06
C ILE A 48 -0.46 -1.56 -12.63
N LYS A 49 -1.38 -2.51 -12.39
CA LYS A 49 -2.77 -2.47 -12.84
C LYS A 49 -3.72 -2.66 -11.66
N LEU A 50 -4.81 -1.91 -11.65
CA LEU A 50 -5.81 -1.95 -10.58
C LEU A 50 -6.72 -3.18 -10.72
N ASN A 51 -6.95 -3.88 -9.62
CA ASN A 51 -8.07 -4.81 -9.48
C ASN A 51 -9.28 -4.05 -8.93
N GLU A 52 -10.20 -3.68 -9.83
CA GLU A 52 -11.39 -2.90 -9.48
C GLU A 52 -12.27 -3.61 -8.44
N ALA A 53 -12.44 -4.92 -8.56
CA ALA A 53 -13.25 -5.70 -7.62
C ALA A 53 -12.65 -5.62 -6.21
N ALA A 54 -11.34 -5.86 -6.08
CA ALA A 54 -10.64 -5.77 -4.80
C ALA A 54 -10.65 -4.35 -4.23
N ASN A 55 -10.59 -3.32 -5.08
CA ASN A 55 -10.65 -1.93 -4.65
C ASN A 55 -11.99 -1.52 -4.01
N THR A 56 -13.05 -2.31 -4.13
CA THR A 56 -14.33 -2.03 -3.44
C THR A 56 -14.35 -2.49 -1.97
N VAL A 57 -13.44 -3.37 -1.58
CA VAL A 57 -13.38 -3.95 -0.24
C VAL A 57 -12.62 -3.03 0.73
N ARG A 58 -13.06 -2.96 1.99
CA ARG A 58 -12.49 -2.07 3.03
C ARG A 58 -12.27 -2.84 4.33
N GLY A 59 -11.29 -2.40 5.11
CA GLY A 59 -11.02 -2.95 6.44
C GLY A 59 -10.34 -4.32 6.46
N GLU A 60 -9.93 -4.82 5.30
CA GLU A 60 -9.26 -6.12 5.14
C GLU A 60 -7.89 -5.93 4.49
N GLU A 61 -6.98 -6.85 4.81
CA GLU A 61 -5.74 -7.01 4.07
C GLU A 61 -6.05 -7.64 2.71
N LEU A 62 -5.68 -6.97 1.61
CA LEU A 62 -5.99 -7.45 0.27
C LEU A 62 -4.98 -7.02 -0.78
N LEU A 63 -4.87 -7.83 -1.84
CA LEU A 63 -4.13 -7.48 -3.04
C LEU A 63 -4.97 -6.54 -3.91
N LEU A 64 -4.55 -5.29 -3.99
CA LEU A 64 -5.23 -4.22 -4.73
C LEU A 64 -4.89 -4.24 -6.22
N SER A 65 -3.70 -4.70 -6.58
CA SER A 65 -3.29 -4.84 -7.97
C SER A 65 -3.80 -6.13 -8.58
N THR A 66 -3.81 -6.23 -9.91
CA THR A 66 -4.05 -7.51 -10.58
C THR A 66 -2.84 -8.44 -10.42
N PRO A 67 -3.03 -9.78 -10.50
CA PRO A 67 -1.92 -10.75 -10.39
C PRO A 67 -0.84 -10.63 -11.46
N ASP A 68 -1.14 -10.03 -12.60
CA ASP A 68 -0.20 -9.79 -13.72
C ASP A 68 0.53 -8.44 -13.62
N SER A 69 0.37 -7.71 -12.51
CA SER A 69 1.12 -6.48 -12.26
C SER A 69 2.59 -6.79 -11.95
N THR A 70 3.51 -5.97 -12.47
CA THR A 70 4.96 -6.14 -12.22
C THR A 70 5.31 -5.95 -10.75
N ILE A 71 4.62 -5.04 -10.07
CA ILE A 71 4.78 -4.77 -8.64
C ILE A 71 3.42 -4.97 -7.97
N PRO A 72 3.28 -5.91 -7.03
CA PRO A 72 2.05 -6.08 -6.27
C PRO A 72 1.79 -4.88 -5.36
N VAL A 73 0.56 -4.39 -5.38
CA VAL A 73 0.09 -3.34 -4.46
C VAL A 73 -0.91 -3.95 -3.49
N TRP A 74 -0.68 -3.74 -2.20
CA TRP A 74 -1.50 -4.26 -1.12
C TRP A 74 -2.19 -3.13 -0.37
N VAL A 75 -3.37 -3.42 0.17
CA VAL A 75 -3.94 -2.66 1.29
C VAL A 75 -3.65 -3.46 2.54
N VAL A 76 -3.00 -2.85 3.52
CA VAL A 76 -2.63 -3.49 4.78
C VAL A 76 -3.16 -2.63 5.92
N PRO A 77 -4.22 -3.04 6.62
CA PRO A 77 -4.72 -2.30 7.78
C PRO A 77 -3.65 -2.14 8.86
N THR A 78 -3.40 -0.91 9.29
CA THR A 78 -2.49 -0.68 10.43
C THR A 78 -3.22 -0.96 11.75
N ASN A 79 -2.47 -1.48 12.72
CA ASN A 79 -2.91 -1.59 14.11
C ASN A 79 -1.76 -1.11 14.99
N GLU A 80 -1.75 0.19 15.25
CA GLU A 80 -0.66 0.87 15.96
C GLU A 80 -0.57 0.38 17.41
N GLU A 81 -1.71 0.16 18.06
CA GLU A 81 -1.79 -0.34 19.44
C GLU A 81 -1.19 -1.74 19.55
N LEU A 82 -1.49 -2.64 18.61
CA LEU A 82 -0.90 -3.98 18.57
C LEU A 82 0.60 -3.91 18.31
N ARG A 83 1.08 -2.98 17.45
CA ARG A 83 2.51 -2.82 17.23
C ARG A 83 3.21 -2.35 18.50
N ILE A 84 2.66 -1.37 19.21
CA ILE A 84 3.19 -0.88 20.49
C ILE A 84 3.20 -2.00 21.53
N ALA A 85 2.12 -2.76 21.65
CA ALA A 85 2.03 -3.88 22.60
C ALA A 85 3.11 -4.94 22.34
N ARG A 86 3.32 -5.32 21.07
CA ARG A 86 4.35 -6.28 20.67
C ARG A 86 5.76 -5.79 20.95
N GLU A 87 6.06 -4.53 20.63
CA GLU A 87 7.36 -3.92 20.94
C GLU A 87 7.60 -3.84 22.45
N THR A 88 6.56 -3.52 23.23
CA THR A 88 6.62 -3.47 24.68
C THR A 88 6.91 -4.85 25.26
N ALA A 89 6.18 -5.88 24.83
CA ALA A 89 6.40 -7.26 25.24
C ALA A 89 7.83 -7.73 24.92
N ALA A 90 8.33 -7.45 23.71
CA ALA A 90 9.69 -7.83 23.30
C ALA A 90 10.81 -7.18 24.13
N VAL A 91 10.55 -6.02 24.75
CA VAL A 91 11.48 -5.35 25.66
C VAL A 91 11.37 -5.90 27.08
N VAL A 92 10.16 -6.21 27.55
CA VAL A 92 9.89 -6.66 28.94
C VAL A 92 10.15 -8.15 29.15
N GLU A 93 10.05 -8.98 28.09
CA GLU A 93 10.29 -10.43 28.13
C GLU A 93 11.76 -10.83 27.93
N LYS A 94 12.67 -9.86 27.78
CA LYS A 94 14.12 -10.08 27.81
C LYS A 94 14.66 -10.15 29.23
#